data_AF-A0A7X8EWB0-F1
#
_entry.id   AF-A0A7X8EWB0-F1
#
_cell.length_a   1.000
_cell.length_b   1.000
_cell.length_c   1.000
_cell.angle_alpha   90.00
_cell.angle_beta   90.00
_cell.angle_gamma   90.00
#
_symmetry.space_group_name_H-M   'P 1'
#
loop_
_entity.id
_entity.type
_entity.pdbx_description
1 polymer ?
#
loop_
_entity_poly.entity_id
_entity_poly.type
_entity_poly.pdbx_seq_one_letter_code
_entity_poly.pdbx_strand_id
1 'polypeptide(L)'
;MNTHNATQTGQTTRRQFLKHASTIAAFTLIPRHVLGNGQTPPSEKLDIACVGVGGKGFSDAQSVSEHNIVALCDVDDRLAARAFGEFPNAKRYRDWR
;
A
#
# COMPACT_ATOMS: atom_id res chain seq x y z
N MET A 1 -48.60 35.49 31.23
CA MET A 1 -48.30 34.09 31.61
C MET A 1 -48.93 33.17 30.57
N ASN A 2 -48.30 32.22 29.88
CA ASN A 2 -46.91 31.77 29.72
C ASN A 2 -46.83 31.16 28.31
N THR A 3 -45.75 31.43 27.59
CA THR A 3 -45.42 30.82 26.29
C THR A 3 -44.74 29.48 26.53
N HIS A 4 -45.31 28.39 26.01
CA HIS A 4 -44.62 27.09 25.98
C HIS A 4 -44.01 26.89 24.58
N ASN A 5 -42.76 27.34 24.40
CA ASN A 5 -41.93 26.95 23.27
C ASN A 5 -41.42 25.53 23.51
N ALA A 6 -42.00 24.54 22.84
CA ALA A 6 -41.46 23.20 22.78
C ALA A 6 -40.35 23.17 21.73
N THR A 7 -39.11 23.05 22.19
CA THR A 7 -37.94 22.80 21.33
C THR A 7 -38.10 21.44 20.67
N GLN A 8 -38.49 21.39 19.39
CA GLN A 8 -38.46 20.16 18.60
C GLN A 8 -36.99 19.77 18.35
N THR A 9 -36.45 18.89 19.19
CA THR A 9 -35.21 18.18 18.88
C THR A 9 -35.49 17.23 17.71
N GLY A 10 -35.00 17.55 16.52
CA GLY A 10 -35.15 16.71 15.34
C GLY A 10 -34.59 15.31 15.60
N GLN A 11 -35.47 14.33 15.74
CA GLN A 11 -35.13 12.93 15.96
C GLN A 11 -34.42 12.39 14.72
N THR A 12 -33.13 12.08 14.82
CA THR A 12 -32.37 11.45 13.73
C THR A 12 -32.98 10.08 13.46
N THR A 13 -33.66 9.93 12.32
CA THR A 13 -34.28 8.64 11.98
C THR A 13 -33.21 7.61 11.63
N ARG A 14 -33.46 6.31 11.90
CA ARG A 14 -32.55 5.21 11.48
C ARG A 14 -32.18 5.31 10.00
N ARG A 15 -33.11 5.76 9.16
CA ARG A 15 -32.92 6.00 7.72
C ARG A 15 -31.97 7.17 7.44
N GLN A 16 -32.06 8.26 8.19
CA GLN A 16 -31.09 9.37 8.11
C GLN A 16 -29.70 8.94 8.59
N PHE A 17 -29.62 8.17 9.67
CA PHE A 17 -28.35 7.63 10.14
C PHE A 17 -27.71 6.71 9.09
N LEU A 18 -28.46 5.76 8.52
CA LEU A 18 -27.96 4.88 7.46
C LEU A 18 -27.57 5.66 6.20
N LYS A 19 -28.33 6.70 5.82
CA LYS A 19 -27.94 7.60 4.72
C LYS A 19 -26.60 8.28 5.01
N HIS A 20 -26.44 8.88 6.17
CA HIS A 20 -25.18 9.55 6.54
C HIS A 20 -24.01 8.58 6.70
N ALA A 21 -24.24 7.39 7.27
CA ALA A 21 -23.23 6.34 7.39
C ALA A 21 -22.80 5.81 6.02
N SER A 22 -23.75 5.62 5.08
CA SER A 22 -23.45 5.17 3.72
C SER A 22 -22.61 6.18 2.94
N THR A 23 -22.84 7.48 3.12
CA THR A 23 -22.05 8.52 2.45
C THR A 23 -20.62 8.59 2.95
N ILE A 24 -20.37 8.35 4.24
CA ILE A 24 -19.01 8.36 4.80
C ILE A 24 -18.26 7.05 4.43
N ALA A 25 -18.95 5.90 4.51
CA ALA A 25 -18.36 4.61 4.18
C ALA A 25 -18.03 4.44 2.68
N ALA A 26 -18.79 5.09 1.80
CA ALA A 26 -18.54 5.00 0.35
C ALA A 26 -17.16 5.55 -0.03
N PHE A 27 -16.67 6.61 0.62
CA PHE A 27 -15.35 7.17 0.33
C PHE A 27 -14.19 6.37 0.90
N THR A 28 -14.39 5.61 1.99
CA THR A 28 -13.35 4.77 2.59
C THR A 28 -13.25 3.38 1.95
N LEU A 29 -14.33 2.88 1.36
CA LEU A 29 -14.38 1.54 0.78
C LEU A 29 -13.97 1.48 -0.69
N ILE A 30 -14.05 2.58 -1.45
CA ILE A 30 -13.65 2.59 -2.85
C ILE A 30 -12.12 2.64 -2.92
N PRO A 31 -11.44 1.59 -3.41
CA PRO A 31 -10.00 1.59 -3.52
C PRO A 31 -9.54 2.68 -4.49
N ARG A 32 -8.54 3.48 -4.09
CA ARG A 32 -7.95 4.57 -4.89
C ARG A 32 -7.47 4.17 -6.29
N HIS A 33 -7.23 2.88 -6.55
CA HIS A 33 -6.85 2.39 -7.88
C HIS A 33 -8.04 2.23 -8.85
N VAL A 34 -9.29 2.23 -8.34
CA VAL A 34 -10.52 2.24 -9.16
C VAL A 34 -10.85 3.64 -9.66
N LEU A 35 -10.33 4.68 -8.99
CA LEU A 35 -10.54 6.09 -9.33
C LEU A 35 -9.65 6.58 -10.50
N GLY A 36 -8.96 5.68 -11.21
CA GLY A 36 -8.28 6.01 -12.47
C GLY A 36 -6.94 6.73 -12.32
N ASN A 37 -6.33 6.78 -11.13
CA ASN A 37 -5.09 7.53 -10.88
C ASN A 37 -3.79 6.88 -11.44
N GLY A 38 -3.89 5.94 -12.39
CA GLY A 38 -2.73 5.38 -13.09
C GLY A 38 -1.69 4.66 -12.22
N GLN A 39 -2.05 4.30 -10.98
CA GLN A 39 -1.17 3.56 -10.07
C GLN A 39 -1.50 2.07 -10.17
N THR A 40 -0.49 1.24 -10.42
CA THR A 40 -0.63 -0.23 -10.40
C THR A 40 -1.20 -0.66 -9.04
N PRO A 41 -2.37 -1.31 -9.00
CA PRO A 41 -2.95 -1.84 -7.78
C PRO A 41 -1.94 -2.75 -7.05
N PRO A 42 -1.93 -2.78 -5.71
CA PRO A 42 -1.05 -3.69 -4.97
C PRO A 42 -1.21 -5.17 -5.38
N SER A 43 -2.42 -5.58 -5.77
CA SER A 43 -2.73 -6.93 -6.25
C SER A 43 -2.10 -7.29 -7.60
N GLU A 44 -1.65 -6.30 -8.37
CA GLU A 44 -1.02 -6.49 -9.68
C GLU A 44 0.51 -6.38 -9.59
N LYS A 45 1.06 -6.06 -8.41
CA LYS A 45 2.50 -6.07 -8.18
C LYS A 45 2.99 -7.49 -7.96
N LEU A 46 4.10 -7.85 -8.61
CA LEU A 46 4.77 -9.12 -8.42
C LEU A 46 5.66 -9.10 -7.17
N ASP A 47 5.81 -10.26 -6.53
CA ASP A 47 6.83 -10.49 -5.52
C ASP A 47 8.08 -11.06 -6.21
N ILE A 48 9.17 -10.28 -6.19
CA ILE A 48 10.39 -10.55 -6.95
C ILE A 48 11.54 -10.86 -5.99
N ALA A 49 12.22 -11.98 -6.25
CA ALA A 49 13.50 -12.31 -5.64
C ALA A 49 14.62 -12.06 -6.65
N CYS A 50 15.65 -11.31 -6.27
CA CYS A 50 16.79 -11.02 -7.13
C CYS A 50 18.03 -11.80 -6.64
N VAL A 51 18.66 -12.57 -7.52
CA VAL A 51 19.87 -13.37 -7.25
C VAL A 51 21.03 -12.82 -8.06
N GLY A 52 22.15 -12.54 -7.40
CA GLY A 52 23.29 -11.81 -7.96
C GLY A 52 22.98 -10.32 -8.09
N VAL A 53 22.87 -9.63 -6.95
CA VAL A 53 22.44 -8.21 -6.88
C VAL A 53 23.60 -7.22 -6.77
N GLY A 54 24.84 -7.71 -6.80
CA GLY A 54 26.03 -6.89 -6.98
C GLY A 54 26.22 -6.41 -8.42
N GLY A 55 27.01 -5.35 -8.61
CA GLY A 55 27.41 -4.86 -9.94
C GLY A 55 26.22 -4.51 -10.84
N LYS A 56 26.10 -5.18 -12.01
CA LYS A 56 24.98 -4.99 -12.95
C LYS A 56 23.64 -5.45 -12.39
N GLY A 57 23.63 -6.49 -11.55
CA GLY A 57 22.37 -7.01 -10.99
C GLY A 57 21.63 -5.98 -10.14
N PHE A 58 22.35 -5.01 -9.57
CA PHE A 58 21.74 -3.86 -8.88
C PHE A 58 20.88 -3.01 -9.83
N SER A 59 21.35 -2.69 -11.05
CA SER A 59 20.54 -1.92 -12.01
C SER A 59 19.32 -2.70 -12.50
N ASP A 60 19.45 -4.02 -12.62
CA ASP A 60 18.33 -4.87 -12.99
C ASP A 60 17.27 -4.88 -11.87
N ALA A 61 17.68 -5.01 -10.60
CA ALA A 61 16.79 -4.89 -9.45
C ALA A 61 16.10 -3.51 -9.38
N GLN A 62 16.81 -2.43 -9.73
CA GLN A 62 16.22 -1.08 -9.76
C GLN A 62 15.18 -0.93 -10.88
N SER A 63 15.38 -1.56 -12.04
CA SER A 63 14.44 -1.48 -13.16
C SER A 63 13.07 -2.09 -12.86
N VAL A 64 13.00 -3.00 -11.88
CA VAL A 64 11.76 -3.65 -11.42
C VAL A 64 11.31 -3.17 -10.04
N SER A 65 11.87 -2.07 -9.53
CA SER A 65 11.60 -1.53 -8.19
C SER A 65 10.17 -1.03 -7.97
N GLU A 66 9.36 -0.92 -9.04
CA GLU A 66 7.93 -0.64 -8.94
C GLU A 66 7.13 -1.82 -8.36
N HIS A 67 7.70 -3.03 -8.40
CA HIS A 67 7.16 -4.25 -7.80
C HIS A 67 7.72 -4.48 -6.38
N ASN A 68 7.28 -5.55 -5.72
CA ASN A 68 7.71 -5.87 -4.37
C ASN A 68 9.01 -6.68 -4.41
N ILE A 69 10.13 -6.07 -4.06
CA ILE A 69 11.40 -6.80 -3.89
C ILE A 69 11.38 -7.51 -2.54
N VAL A 70 11.13 -8.81 -2.55
CA VAL A 70 10.92 -9.61 -1.32
C VAL A 70 12.20 -10.31 -0.84
N ALA A 71 13.14 -10.56 -1.73
CA ALA A 71 14.40 -11.23 -1.41
C ALA A 71 15.56 -10.74 -2.28
N LEU A 72 16.74 -10.66 -1.67
CA LEU A 72 18.00 -10.36 -2.34
C LEU A 72 19.01 -11.44 -1.98
N CYS A 73 19.73 -11.95 -2.97
CA CYS A 73 20.79 -12.93 -2.78
C CYS A 73 22.07 -12.49 -3.49
N ASP A 74 23.20 -12.56 -2.79
CA ASP A 74 24.52 -12.45 -3.41
C ASP A 74 25.56 -13.18 -2.54
N VAL A 75 26.65 -13.65 -3.16
CA VAL A 75 27.75 -14.29 -2.45
C VAL A 75 28.72 -13.25 -1.88
N ASP A 76 28.79 -12.08 -2.53
CA ASP A 76 29.66 -10.95 -2.19
C ASP A 76 28.84 -9.80 -1.58
N ASP A 77 28.82 -9.75 -0.25
CA ASP A 77 28.12 -8.73 0.51
C ASP A 77 28.64 -7.31 0.25
N ARG A 78 29.91 -7.15 -0.17
CA ARG A 78 30.47 -5.81 -0.43
C ARG A 78 29.91 -5.24 -1.71
N LEU A 79 29.79 -6.05 -2.75
CA LEU A 79 29.17 -5.65 -4.01
C LEU A 79 27.65 -5.48 -3.88
N ALA A 80 27.00 -6.33 -3.08
CA ALA A 80 25.56 -6.28 -2.83
C ALA A 80 25.13 -5.23 -1.79
N ALA A 81 26.07 -4.62 -1.05
CA ALA A 81 25.78 -3.65 0.01
C ALA A 81 24.86 -2.52 -0.44
N ARG A 82 25.01 -2.06 -1.69
CA ARG A 82 24.14 -1.03 -2.27
C ARG A 82 22.70 -1.52 -2.42
N ALA A 83 22.48 -2.70 -3.00
CA ALA A 83 21.16 -3.30 -3.15
C ALA A 83 20.50 -3.54 -1.78
N PHE A 84 21.27 -4.03 -0.81
CA PHE A 84 20.82 -4.25 0.56
C PHE A 84 20.41 -2.96 1.30
N GLY A 85 21.03 -1.84 0.96
CA GLY A 85 20.67 -0.52 1.49
C GLY A 85 19.45 0.09 0.80
N GLU A 86 19.30 -0.12 -0.52
CA GLU A 86 18.18 0.40 -1.31
C GLU A 86 16.87 -0.34 -1.05
N PHE A 87 16.94 -1.66 -0.84
CA PHE A 87 15.78 -2.51 -0.51
C PHE A 87 15.94 -3.11 0.89
N PRO A 88 15.87 -2.30 1.97
CA PRO A 88 16.16 -2.76 3.33
C PRO A 88 15.12 -3.75 3.87
N ASN A 89 13.92 -3.77 3.28
CA ASN A 89 12.83 -4.67 3.66
C ASN A 89 12.93 -6.05 3.00
N ALA A 90 13.77 -6.20 1.97
CA ALA A 90 13.95 -7.47 1.28
C ALA A 90 14.78 -8.42 2.15
N LYS A 91 14.36 -9.69 2.25
CA LYS A 91 15.10 -10.69 3.01
C LYS A 91 16.42 -11.00 2.30
N ARG A 92 17.52 -10.95 3.04
CA ARG A 92 18.87 -11.20 2.51
C ARG A 92 19.20 -12.68 2.61
N TYR A 93 19.76 -13.21 1.55
CA TYR A 93 20.27 -14.57 1.44
C TYR A 93 21.69 -14.53 0.89
N ARG A 94 22.48 -15.54 1.26
CA ARG A 94 23.82 -15.72 0.72
C ARG A 94 23.90 -16.85 -0.29
N ASP A 95 23.06 -17.87 -0.10
CA ASP A 95 22.86 -18.96 -1.04
C ASP A 95 21.38 -18.98 -1.44
N TRP A 96 21.13 -19.27 -2.71
CA TRP A 96 19.81 -19.32 -3.33
C TRP A 96 19.25 -20.74 -3.41
N ARG A 97 20.10 -21.76 -3.22
CA ARG A 97 19.70 -23.17 -3.12
C ARG A 97 19.09 -23.49 -1.76
#